data_AF-A0A938FQN4-F1
#
_entry.id   AF-A0A938FQN4-F1
#
_cell.length_a   1.000
_cell.length_b   1.000
_cell.length_c   1.000
_cell.angle_alpha   90.00
_cell.angle_beta   90.00
_cell.angle_gamma   90.00
#
_symmetry.space_group_name_H-M   'P 1'
#
loop_
_entity.id
_entity.type
_entity.pdbx_description
1 polymer ?
#
loop_
_entity_poly.entity_id
_entity_poly.type
_entity_poly.pdbx_seq_one_letter_code
_entity_poly.pdbx_strand_id
1 'polypeptide(L)'
;MSNLNVIVISVPNSNRLNPLKAQLYLSNKFRVYIQAAEMFDKHASEFSPNYSKQKQIYGRHLSEGEIGCTISHWTIYKNFRFSDAPCIILEDDARIPNITNFESLIEKFIRHNSSKNAVLSLLPWRQEMAHDKFRPKINRLVGRTPLTVGYVITPRAMQELYLVNKDYAYLPDWPPSSTVFYTSVTGVISHGDDETFSLIDVRGRFEVARNSLLYRLRLRCNLRPLQHFENFTEYLRALFLPGITWRLDVIRMKLFYFL
;
A
#
# COMPACT_ATOMS: atom_id res chain seq x y z
N MET A 1 25.79 -4.53 -9.75
CA MET A 1 24.78 -4.51 -8.65
C MET A 1 24.05 -5.82 -8.68
N SER A 2 23.76 -6.43 -7.54
CA SER A 2 22.89 -7.61 -7.46
C SER A 2 21.48 -7.26 -7.98
N ASN A 3 20.82 -8.21 -8.63
CA ASN A 3 19.46 -8.01 -9.11
C ASN A 3 18.52 -7.68 -7.93
N LEU A 4 17.63 -6.72 -8.13
CA LEU A 4 16.60 -6.34 -7.15
C LEU A 4 15.46 -7.36 -7.20
N ASN A 5 15.02 -7.81 -6.03
CA ASN A 5 13.90 -8.74 -5.92
C ASN A 5 12.60 -7.99 -6.17
N VAL A 6 11.82 -8.45 -7.14
CA VAL A 6 10.45 -8.00 -7.42
C VAL A 6 9.51 -9.14 -7.07
N ILE A 7 8.67 -8.97 -6.07
CA ILE A 7 7.62 -9.92 -5.71
C ILE A 7 6.31 -9.41 -6.29
N VAL A 8 5.66 -10.23 -7.12
CA VAL A 8 4.37 -9.91 -7.72
C VAL A 8 3.28 -10.79 -7.11
N ILE A 9 2.27 -10.15 -6.53
CA ILE A 9 1.04 -10.78 -6.04
C ILE A 9 0.13 -11.00 -7.25
N SER A 10 -0.15 -12.26 -7.58
CA SER A 10 -0.96 -12.61 -8.75
C SER A 10 -2.21 -13.37 -8.35
N VAL A 11 -3.35 -12.95 -8.86
CA VAL A 11 -4.59 -13.73 -8.72
C VAL A 11 -4.38 -15.11 -9.37
N PRO A 12 -4.67 -16.21 -8.67
CA PRO A 12 -4.51 -17.55 -9.22
C PRO A 12 -5.32 -17.73 -10.52
N ASN A 13 -4.76 -18.47 -11.48
CA ASN A 13 -5.39 -18.78 -12.77
C ASN A 13 -5.84 -17.55 -13.59
N SER A 14 -5.20 -16.40 -13.37
CA SER A 14 -5.50 -15.15 -14.08
C SER A 14 -4.43 -14.80 -15.10
N ASN A 15 -4.84 -14.18 -16.21
CA ASN A 15 -3.93 -13.61 -17.21
C ASN A 15 -3.51 -12.17 -16.90
N ARG A 16 -4.03 -11.57 -15.80
CA ARG A 16 -3.78 -10.17 -15.40
C ARG A 16 -2.29 -9.84 -15.25
N LEU A 17 -1.48 -10.83 -14.87
CA LEU A 17 -0.04 -10.71 -14.69
C LEU A 17 0.73 -10.46 -16.00
N ASN A 18 0.23 -10.91 -17.15
CA ASN A 18 1.01 -10.98 -18.39
C ASN A 18 1.55 -9.61 -18.84
N PRO A 19 0.75 -8.53 -18.85
CA PRO A 19 1.25 -7.20 -19.22
C PRO A 19 2.36 -6.71 -18.28
N LEU A 20 2.18 -6.84 -16.96
CA LEU A 20 3.19 -6.44 -15.99
C LEU A 20 4.48 -7.26 -16.14
N LYS A 21 4.36 -8.57 -16.34
CA LYS A 21 5.49 -9.47 -16.55
C LYS A 21 6.29 -9.06 -17.79
N ALA A 22 5.62 -8.73 -18.90
CA ALA A 22 6.28 -8.22 -20.10
C ALA A 22 7.04 -6.90 -19.83
N GLN A 23 6.45 -5.97 -19.07
CA GLN A 23 7.10 -4.71 -18.69
C GLN A 23 8.33 -4.92 -17.80
N LEU A 24 8.26 -5.83 -16.82
CA LEU A 24 9.38 -6.13 -15.93
C LEU A 24 10.57 -6.76 -16.69
N TYR A 25 10.32 -7.57 -17.71
CA TYR A 25 11.38 -8.18 -18.53
C TYR A 25 12.08 -7.22 -19.49
N LEU A 26 11.60 -5.98 -19.61
CA LEU A 26 12.35 -4.92 -20.30
C LEU A 26 13.62 -4.52 -19.53
N SER A 27 13.73 -4.91 -18.25
CA SER A 27 14.90 -4.69 -17.42
C SER A 27 15.63 -5.98 -17.09
N ASN A 28 16.96 -5.94 -17.14
CA ASN A 28 17.83 -7.02 -16.66
C ASN A 28 18.20 -6.87 -15.17
N LYS A 29 17.73 -5.82 -14.49
CA LYS A 29 18.04 -5.54 -13.07
C LYS A 29 17.13 -6.26 -12.09
N PHE A 30 16.03 -6.86 -12.57
CA PHE A 30 15.01 -7.43 -11.71
C PHE A 30 15.05 -8.95 -11.68
N ARG A 31 14.94 -9.51 -10.47
CA ARG A 31 14.63 -10.92 -10.25
C ARG A 31 13.18 -11.02 -9.81
N VAL A 32 12.34 -11.56 -10.69
CA VAL A 32 10.89 -11.61 -10.47
C VAL A 32 10.50 -12.91 -9.76
N TYR A 33 9.75 -12.78 -8.67
CA TYR A 33 9.10 -13.84 -7.92
C TYR A 33 7.60 -13.66 -8.04
N ILE A 34 6.88 -14.71 -8.41
CA ILE A 34 5.42 -14.69 -8.48
C ILE A 34 4.89 -15.38 -7.24
N GLN A 35 4.06 -14.68 -6.48
CA GLN A 35 3.36 -15.21 -5.33
C GLN A 35 1.86 -15.21 -5.62
N ALA A 36 1.21 -16.34 -5.44
CA ALA A 36 -0.23 -16.43 -5.56
C ALA A 36 -0.90 -15.53 -4.51
N ALA A 37 -1.91 -14.77 -4.92
CA ALA A 37 -2.75 -14.02 -4.02
C ALA A 37 -3.57 -14.98 -3.16
N GLU A 38 -3.68 -14.65 -1.87
CA GLU A 38 -4.48 -15.37 -0.90
C GLU A 38 -5.95 -15.00 -1.09
N MET A 39 -6.75 -15.98 -1.50
CA MET A 39 -8.19 -15.84 -1.68
C MET A 39 -8.88 -16.23 -0.36
N PHE A 40 -9.13 -15.26 0.50
CA PHE A 40 -9.77 -15.51 1.79
C PHE A 40 -11.24 -15.88 1.61
N ASP A 41 -11.64 -16.98 2.24
CA ASP A 41 -13.02 -17.43 2.37
C ASP A 41 -13.26 -17.71 3.86
N LYS A 42 -14.28 -17.08 4.44
CA LYS A 42 -14.54 -17.18 5.89
C LYS A 42 -14.84 -18.61 6.36
N HIS A 43 -15.32 -19.48 5.48
CA HIS A 43 -15.72 -20.85 5.78
C HIS A 43 -14.64 -21.89 5.43
N ALA A 44 -13.70 -21.56 4.54
CA ALA A 44 -12.66 -22.48 4.09
C ALA A 44 -11.24 -22.10 4.53
N SER A 45 -10.99 -20.86 4.95
CA SER A 45 -9.65 -20.38 5.29
C SER A 45 -9.20 -20.79 6.68
N GLU A 46 -7.90 -21.10 6.83
CA GLU A 46 -7.25 -21.31 8.14
C GLU A 46 -6.94 -20.00 8.88
N PHE A 47 -6.99 -18.87 8.18
CA PHE A 47 -6.70 -17.57 8.76
C PHE A 47 -7.85 -17.09 9.64
N SER A 48 -7.51 -16.47 10.78
CA SER A 48 -8.48 -15.95 11.75
C SER A 48 -8.35 -14.43 11.89
N PRO A 49 -9.00 -13.62 11.02
CA PRO A 49 -8.94 -12.16 11.10
C PRO A 49 -9.56 -11.64 12.40
N ASN A 50 -8.95 -10.60 12.97
CA ASN A 50 -9.46 -9.94 14.17
C ASN A 50 -10.65 -9.02 13.84
N TYR A 51 -11.83 -9.61 13.63
CA TYR A 51 -13.05 -8.90 13.26
C TYR A 51 -13.49 -7.85 14.29
N SER A 52 -13.25 -8.10 15.58
CA SER A 52 -13.54 -7.13 16.65
C SER A 52 -12.74 -5.85 16.41
N LYS A 53 -11.43 -5.98 16.23
CA LYS A 53 -10.53 -4.85 15.99
C LYS A 53 -10.81 -4.16 14.65
N GLN A 54 -11.15 -4.93 13.59
CA GLN A 54 -11.62 -4.34 12.32
C GLN A 54 -12.87 -3.47 12.54
N LYS A 55 -13.86 -3.93 13.29
CA LYS A 55 -15.05 -3.14 13.62
C LYS A 55 -14.70 -1.91 14.45
N GLN A 56 -13.73 -2.01 15.37
CA GLN A 56 -13.25 -0.86 16.15
C GLN A 56 -12.56 0.19 15.27
N ILE A 57 -11.74 -0.20 14.29
CA ILE A 57 -10.96 0.68 13.41
C ILE A 57 -11.80 1.21 12.23
N TYR A 58 -12.50 0.33 11.51
CA TYR A 58 -13.23 0.65 10.27
C TYR A 58 -14.73 0.80 10.46
N GLY A 59 -15.32 0.22 11.51
CA GLY A 59 -16.77 0.34 11.81
C GLY A 59 -17.60 -0.70 11.11
N ARG A 60 -16.92 -1.54 10.34
CA ARG A 60 -17.40 -2.68 9.60
C ARG A 60 -16.32 -3.75 9.67
N HIS A 61 -16.67 -4.97 9.30
CA HIS A 61 -15.66 -5.96 8.96
C HIS A 61 -15.05 -5.61 7.61
N LEU A 62 -13.78 -5.98 7.42
CA LEU A 62 -13.17 -5.96 6.11
C LEU A 62 -13.89 -6.97 5.20
N SER A 63 -13.99 -6.67 3.90
CA SER A 63 -14.50 -7.63 2.93
C SER A 63 -13.51 -8.79 2.78
N GLU A 64 -13.97 -9.92 2.23
CA GLU A 64 -13.09 -11.07 2.00
C GLU A 64 -11.92 -10.72 1.07
N GLY A 65 -12.14 -9.89 0.05
CA GLY A 65 -11.07 -9.38 -0.81
C GLY A 65 -10.07 -8.49 -0.09
N GLU A 66 -10.52 -7.63 0.84
CA GLU A 66 -9.63 -6.80 1.67
C GLU A 66 -8.80 -7.67 2.64
N ILE A 67 -9.41 -8.71 3.21
CA ILE A 67 -8.73 -9.68 4.08
C ILE A 67 -7.72 -10.50 3.27
N GLY A 68 -8.09 -11.01 2.10
CA GLY A 68 -7.20 -11.74 1.19
C GLY A 68 -5.99 -10.91 0.75
N CYS A 69 -6.20 -9.64 0.40
CA CYS A 69 -5.12 -8.68 0.12
C CYS A 69 -4.21 -8.51 1.35
N THR A 70 -4.80 -8.33 2.53
CA THR A 70 -4.06 -8.21 3.80
C THR A 70 -3.17 -9.43 4.08
N ILE A 71 -3.72 -10.63 3.94
CA ILE A 71 -3.00 -11.89 4.15
C ILE A 71 -1.90 -12.05 3.10
N SER A 72 -2.18 -11.75 1.82
CA SER A 72 -1.18 -11.84 0.73
C SER A 72 0.08 -11.03 1.03
N HIS A 73 -0.08 -9.77 1.44
CA HIS A 73 1.05 -8.91 1.83
C HIS A 73 1.74 -9.43 3.09
N TRP A 74 0.97 -9.85 4.09
CA TRP A 74 1.55 -10.42 5.31
C TRP A 74 2.36 -11.68 5.04
N THR A 75 1.91 -12.56 4.14
CA THR A 75 2.63 -13.77 3.73
C THR A 75 3.92 -13.41 2.99
N ILE A 76 3.93 -12.38 2.14
CA ILE A 76 5.18 -11.85 1.56
C ILE A 76 6.12 -11.40 2.67
N TYR A 77 5.65 -10.60 3.63
CA TYR A 77 6.49 -10.16 4.72
C TYR A 77 7.00 -11.35 5.54
N LYS A 78 6.16 -12.36 5.76
CA LYS A 78 6.56 -13.60 6.44
C LYS A 78 7.72 -14.29 5.73
N ASN A 79 7.65 -14.38 4.40
CA ASN A 79 8.61 -15.13 3.60
C ASN A 79 9.91 -14.35 3.33
N PHE A 80 9.84 -13.02 3.24
CA PHE A 80 10.95 -12.18 2.80
C PHE A 80 11.53 -11.26 3.91
N ARG A 81 10.98 -11.24 5.13
CA ARG A 81 11.46 -10.36 6.23
C ARG A 81 12.93 -10.55 6.63
N PHE A 82 13.54 -11.69 6.28
CA PHE A 82 14.95 -11.97 6.53
C PHE A 82 15.83 -11.72 5.29
N SER A 83 15.29 -11.07 4.26
CA SER A 83 16.09 -10.63 3.13
C SER A 83 17.05 -9.52 3.57
N ASP A 84 18.32 -9.63 3.13
CA ASP A 84 19.34 -8.62 3.41
C ASP A 84 19.22 -7.37 2.52
N ALA A 85 18.28 -7.35 1.57
CA ALA A 85 18.12 -6.28 0.60
C ALA A 85 16.67 -5.78 0.54
N PRO A 86 16.46 -4.49 0.18
CA PRO A 86 15.13 -3.99 -0.13
C PRO A 86 14.47 -4.78 -1.27
N CYS A 87 13.16 -4.94 -1.17
CA CYS A 87 12.33 -5.62 -2.16
C CYS A 87 11.33 -4.65 -2.79
N ILE A 88 10.93 -4.95 -4.01
CA ILE A 88 9.80 -4.31 -4.68
C ILE A 88 8.62 -5.28 -4.59
N ILE A 89 7.46 -4.79 -4.17
CA ILE A 89 6.22 -5.57 -4.13
C ILE A 89 5.23 -4.90 -5.08
N LEU A 90 4.61 -5.68 -5.96
CA LEU A 90 3.63 -5.23 -6.96
C LEU A 90 2.42 -6.16 -6.95
N GLU A 91 1.24 -5.63 -7.22
CA GLU A 91 0.06 -6.41 -7.59
C GLU A 91 0.07 -6.68 -9.11
N ASP A 92 -0.62 -7.74 -9.55
CA ASP A 92 -0.68 -8.16 -10.95
C ASP A 92 -1.35 -7.14 -11.89
N ASP A 93 -2.12 -6.20 -11.34
CA ASP A 93 -2.69 -5.07 -12.08
C ASP A 93 -1.83 -3.80 -12.04
N ALA A 94 -0.62 -3.85 -11.47
CA ALA A 94 0.32 -2.74 -11.61
C ALA A 94 0.70 -2.56 -13.09
N ARG A 95 0.83 -1.31 -13.52
CA ARG A 95 1.35 -0.96 -14.85
C ARG A 95 2.53 -0.02 -14.72
N ILE A 96 3.58 -0.30 -15.50
CA ILE A 96 4.83 0.47 -15.52
C ILE A 96 4.94 1.19 -16.87
N PRO A 97 4.49 2.46 -16.99
CA PRO A 97 4.48 3.17 -18.27
C PRO A 97 5.89 3.41 -18.84
N ASN A 98 6.90 3.50 -17.97
CA ASN A 98 8.29 3.73 -18.35
C ASN A 98 9.24 3.01 -17.40
N ILE A 99 9.90 1.95 -17.89
CA ILE A 99 10.79 1.11 -17.09
C ILE A 99 12.01 1.87 -16.55
N THR A 100 12.56 2.81 -17.32
CA THR A 100 13.71 3.62 -16.91
C THR A 100 13.37 4.54 -15.73
N ASN A 101 12.20 5.17 -15.76
CA ASN A 101 11.73 6.02 -14.66
C ASN A 101 11.46 5.19 -13.40
N PHE A 102 10.87 4.01 -13.57
CA PHE A 102 10.64 3.04 -12.50
C PHE A 102 11.94 2.64 -11.81
N GLU A 103 12.95 2.21 -12.57
CA GLU A 103 14.29 1.90 -12.04
C GLU A 103 14.92 3.10 -11.33
N SER A 104 14.91 4.27 -11.96
CA SER A 104 15.54 5.48 -11.44
C SER A 104 14.98 5.89 -10.08
N LEU A 105 13.65 5.83 -9.90
CA LEU A 105 13.02 6.16 -8.63
C LEU A 105 13.40 5.14 -7.53
N ILE A 106 13.38 3.84 -7.86
CA ILE A 106 13.72 2.76 -6.93
C ILE A 106 15.17 2.85 -6.49
N GLU A 107 16.11 3.01 -7.43
CA GLU A 107 17.53 3.16 -7.13
C GLU A 107 17.79 4.38 -6.24
N LYS A 108 17.12 5.51 -6.55
CA LYS A 108 17.22 6.72 -5.74
C LYS A 108 16.73 6.48 -4.30
N PHE A 109 15.64 5.75 -4.12
CA PHE A 109 15.13 5.42 -2.78
C PHE A 109 16.07 4.49 -2.01
N ILE A 110 16.49 3.39 -2.63
CA ILE A 110 17.36 2.38 -2.02
C ILE A 110 18.68 3.00 -1.57
N ARG A 111 19.30 3.83 -2.42
CA ARG A 111 20.57 4.52 -2.12
C ARG A 111 20.54 5.30 -0.80
N HIS A 112 19.40 5.87 -0.43
CA HIS A 112 19.28 6.74 0.75
C HIS A 112 18.58 6.08 1.94
N ASN A 113 17.92 4.93 1.75
CA ASN A 113 17.02 4.38 2.76
C ASN A 113 17.15 2.87 2.98
N SER A 114 18.02 2.15 2.26
CA SER A 114 18.15 0.69 2.36
C SER A 114 18.27 0.13 3.78
N SER A 115 18.99 0.83 4.67
CA SER A 115 19.20 0.44 6.07
C SER A 115 18.16 0.98 7.05
N LYS A 116 17.22 1.81 6.58
CA LYS A 116 16.19 2.45 7.41
C LYS A 116 14.95 1.58 7.50
N ASN A 117 14.07 1.97 8.42
CA ASN A 117 12.71 1.46 8.47
C ASN A 117 11.81 2.32 7.57
N ALA A 118 11.77 1.97 6.29
CA ALA A 118 11.13 2.80 5.27
C ALA A 118 10.38 2.01 4.18
N VAL A 119 9.32 2.63 3.66
CA VAL A 119 8.56 2.19 2.49
C VAL A 119 8.36 3.36 1.54
N LEU A 120 8.49 3.12 0.23
CA LEU A 120 8.16 4.07 -0.83
C LEU A 120 6.98 3.56 -1.64
N SER A 121 5.88 4.31 -1.67
CA SER A 121 4.80 4.08 -2.64
C SER A 121 5.28 4.42 -4.05
N LEU A 122 5.01 3.52 -5.01
CA LEU A 122 5.34 3.72 -6.43
C LEU A 122 4.20 4.37 -7.20
N LEU A 123 3.00 4.44 -6.62
CA LEU A 123 1.87 5.19 -7.18
C LEU A 123 2.10 6.70 -7.07
N PRO A 124 1.49 7.50 -7.98
CA PRO A 124 1.44 8.94 -7.81
C PRO A 124 0.68 9.31 -6.54
N TRP A 125 1.09 10.40 -5.89
CA TRP A 125 0.33 10.97 -4.77
C TRP A 125 -1.12 11.32 -5.16
N ARG A 126 -1.33 11.79 -6.40
CA ARG A 126 -2.64 12.00 -7.02
C ARG A 126 -2.58 11.64 -8.49
N GLN A 127 -3.55 10.87 -8.99
CA GLN A 127 -3.64 10.49 -10.40
C GLN A 127 -3.68 11.71 -11.34
N GLU A 128 -4.36 12.78 -10.94
CA GLU A 128 -4.44 14.06 -11.67
C GLU A 128 -3.07 14.73 -11.90
N MET A 129 -2.05 14.38 -11.12
CA MET A 129 -0.71 15.00 -11.15
C MET A 129 0.33 14.16 -11.90
N ALA A 130 -0.10 13.06 -12.54
CA ALA A 130 0.77 12.13 -13.27
C ALA A 130 1.19 12.63 -14.67
N HIS A 131 0.69 13.81 -15.11
CA HIS A 131 0.84 14.28 -16.49
C HIS A 131 2.09 15.14 -16.77
N ASP A 132 2.87 15.52 -15.76
CA ASP A 132 4.05 16.36 -15.95
C ASP A 132 5.33 15.58 -16.18
N LYS A 133 6.32 16.25 -16.81
CA LYS A 133 7.69 15.76 -17.01
C LYS A 133 8.19 15.04 -15.75
N PHE A 134 8.57 13.77 -15.89
CA PHE A 134 9.04 12.94 -14.79
C PHE A 134 10.17 13.63 -14.00
N ARG A 135 9.91 13.93 -12.74
CA ARG A 135 10.87 14.51 -11.79
C ARG A 135 10.83 13.67 -10.52
N PRO A 136 11.75 12.70 -10.32
CA PRO A 136 11.69 11.77 -9.20
C PRO A 136 12.08 12.47 -7.89
N LYS A 137 11.16 13.25 -7.33
CA LYS A 137 11.29 13.82 -5.98
C LYS A 137 10.59 12.89 -5.01
N ILE A 138 11.40 12.27 -4.15
CA ILE A 138 10.92 11.41 -3.07
C ILE A 138 10.63 12.31 -1.87
N ASN A 139 9.39 12.31 -1.41
CA ASN A 139 8.95 13.11 -0.29
C ASN A 139 8.57 12.20 0.88
N ARG A 140 9.09 12.53 2.06
CA ARG A 140 8.70 11.87 3.32
C ARG A 140 7.33 12.36 3.75
N LEU A 141 6.43 11.43 4.03
CA LEU A 141 5.11 11.70 4.58
C LEU A 141 5.16 11.85 6.11
N VAL A 142 4.27 12.68 6.63
CA VAL A 142 3.96 12.71 8.07
C VAL A 142 3.05 11.54 8.42
N GLY A 143 2.09 11.26 7.53
CA GLY A 143 1.13 10.18 7.66
C GLY A 143 1.55 8.90 6.96
N ARG A 144 0.60 7.97 6.90
CA ARG A 144 0.72 6.72 6.14
C ARG A 144 0.30 6.95 4.70
N THR A 145 0.75 6.08 3.80
CA THR A 145 0.43 6.16 2.36
C THR A 145 -0.48 5.01 1.94
N PRO A 146 -1.38 5.20 0.96
CA PRO A 146 -1.99 4.06 0.27
C PRO A 146 -0.91 3.32 -0.54
N LEU A 147 -0.81 2.01 -0.36
CA LEU A 147 0.21 1.09 -0.88
C LEU A 147 -0.37 -0.09 -1.70
N THR A 148 -1.68 -0.19 -1.89
CA THR A 148 -2.32 -1.39 -2.50
C THR A 148 -2.14 -1.55 -4.03
N VAL A 149 -0.98 -1.24 -4.59
CA VAL A 149 -0.66 -1.63 -5.99
C VAL A 149 0.82 -1.91 -6.14
N GLY A 150 1.67 -1.07 -5.54
CA GLY A 150 3.09 -1.27 -5.65
C GLY A 150 3.96 -0.33 -4.83
N TYR A 151 5.02 -0.90 -4.26
CA TYR A 151 5.92 -0.18 -3.36
C TYR A 151 7.30 -0.83 -3.26
N VAL A 152 8.28 -0.03 -2.81
CA VAL A 152 9.59 -0.52 -2.39
C VAL A 152 9.63 -0.57 -0.87
N ILE A 153 10.11 -1.67 -0.31
CA ILE A 153 10.15 -1.91 1.12
C ILE A 153 11.55 -2.33 1.57
N THR A 154 12.00 -1.74 2.67
CA THR A 154 13.27 -2.08 3.32
C THR A 154 13.12 -3.31 4.21
N PRO A 155 14.20 -4.08 4.49
CA PRO A 155 14.13 -5.23 5.39
C PRO A 155 13.55 -4.91 6.77
N ARG A 156 13.95 -3.78 7.37
CA ARG A 156 13.44 -3.34 8.68
C ARG A 156 11.95 -3.04 8.65
N ALA A 157 11.46 -2.37 7.61
CA ALA A 157 10.03 -2.13 7.46
C ALA A 157 9.25 -3.42 7.25
N MET A 158 9.80 -4.37 6.50
CA MET A 158 9.15 -5.67 6.29
C MET A 158 8.98 -6.46 7.59
N GLN A 159 10.01 -6.46 8.44
CA GLN A 159 9.94 -7.07 9.77
C GLN A 159 8.89 -6.42 10.66
N GLU A 160 8.84 -5.08 10.69
CA GLU A 160 7.86 -4.39 11.51
C GLU A 160 6.42 -4.61 11.01
N LEU A 161 6.18 -4.45 9.71
CA LEU A 161 4.84 -4.63 9.14
C LEU A 161 4.33 -6.08 9.30
N TYR A 162 5.22 -7.07 9.24
CA TYR A 162 4.91 -8.47 9.57
C TYR A 162 4.39 -8.62 11.01
N LEU A 163 5.06 -7.98 11.97
CA LEU A 163 4.70 -8.08 13.39
C LEU A 163 3.39 -7.34 13.71
N VAL A 164 3.21 -6.14 13.16
CA VAL A 164 2.05 -5.29 13.49
C VAL A 164 0.77 -5.84 12.87
N ASN A 165 0.83 -6.49 11.70
CA ASN A 165 -0.36 -6.97 11.01
C ASN A 165 -0.60 -8.49 11.11
N LYS A 166 -0.11 -9.13 12.18
CA LYS A 166 -0.20 -10.58 12.40
C LYS A 166 -1.61 -11.14 12.58
N ASP A 167 -2.56 -10.30 12.98
CA ASP A 167 -3.95 -10.67 13.26
C ASP A 167 -4.91 -10.19 12.16
N TYR A 168 -4.37 -9.70 11.04
CA TYR A 168 -5.13 -9.25 9.87
C TYR A 168 -6.20 -8.20 10.23
N ALA A 169 -5.92 -7.39 11.26
CA ALA A 169 -6.83 -6.34 11.73
C ALA A 169 -6.79 -5.09 10.86
N TYR A 170 -5.70 -4.85 10.14
CA TYR A 170 -5.48 -3.65 9.33
C TYR A 170 -5.35 -4.00 7.86
N LEU A 171 -5.86 -3.14 7.00
CA LEU A 171 -5.52 -3.12 5.57
C LEU A 171 -3.98 -3.07 5.41
N PRO A 172 -3.42 -3.65 4.32
CA PRO A 172 -1.96 -3.76 4.15
C PRO A 172 -1.23 -2.43 4.25
N ASP A 173 -1.90 -1.36 3.84
CA ASP A 173 -1.38 0.00 3.76
C ASP A 173 -1.27 0.70 5.12
N TRP A 174 -2.00 0.21 6.12
CA TRP A 174 -2.39 1.00 7.29
C TRP A 174 -2.04 0.48 8.69
N PRO A 175 -1.19 -0.55 8.92
CA PRO A 175 -0.90 -0.96 10.29
C PRO A 175 -0.14 0.14 11.05
N PRO A 176 -0.50 0.44 12.31
CA PRO A 176 0.16 1.44 13.14
C PRO A 176 1.58 0.99 13.50
N SER A 177 2.54 1.51 12.74
CA SER A 177 3.96 1.19 12.83
C SER A 177 4.81 2.47 12.92
N SER A 178 6.08 2.29 13.29
CA SER A 178 7.15 3.27 13.23
C SER A 178 7.76 3.43 11.84
N THR A 179 7.31 2.60 10.87
CA THR A 179 7.69 2.65 9.46
C THR A 179 7.49 4.04 8.88
N VAL A 180 8.55 4.56 8.26
CA VAL A 180 8.51 5.87 7.60
C VAL A 180 8.06 5.69 6.15
N PHE A 181 6.97 6.36 5.79
CA PHE A 181 6.41 6.30 4.44
C PHE A 181 6.92 7.44 3.57
N TYR A 182 7.20 7.10 2.32
CA TYR A 182 7.64 8.01 1.27
C TYR A 182 6.72 7.87 0.06
N THR A 183 6.62 8.93 -0.71
CA THR A 183 5.89 8.96 -1.98
C THR A 183 6.63 9.82 -3.00
N SER A 184 6.22 9.75 -4.26
CA SER A 184 6.60 10.72 -5.29
C SER A 184 5.35 11.36 -5.88
N VAL A 185 5.47 12.58 -6.37
CA VAL A 185 4.29 13.31 -6.90
C VAL A 185 3.75 12.63 -8.15
N THR A 186 4.64 12.27 -9.08
CA THR A 186 4.28 11.69 -10.39
C THR A 186 4.04 10.19 -10.35
N GLY A 187 4.58 9.47 -9.36
CA GLY A 187 4.60 8.02 -9.38
C GLY A 187 5.45 7.46 -10.53
N VAL A 188 5.52 6.13 -10.59
CA VAL A 188 6.12 5.35 -11.69
C VAL A 188 5.27 4.15 -12.08
N ILE A 189 4.16 3.91 -11.38
CA ILE A 189 3.15 2.92 -11.74
C ILE A 189 1.74 3.51 -11.74
N SER A 190 0.83 2.86 -12.45
CA SER A 190 -0.62 3.10 -12.37
C SER A 190 -1.37 1.84 -11.96
N HIS A 191 -2.62 2.02 -11.54
CA HIS A 191 -3.52 0.94 -11.16
C HIS A 191 -4.33 0.48 -12.39
N GLY A 192 -4.08 -0.74 -12.86
CA GLY A 192 -4.79 -1.35 -13.97
C GLY A 192 -4.62 -0.64 -15.32
N ASP A 193 -5.29 -1.24 -16.30
CA ASP A 193 -5.65 -0.73 -17.62
C ASP A 193 -7.11 -1.15 -17.91
N ASP A 194 -7.65 -0.80 -19.08
CA ASP A 194 -9.03 -1.14 -19.48
C ASP A 194 -9.35 -2.65 -19.42
N GLU A 195 -8.33 -3.51 -19.35
CA GLU A 195 -8.45 -4.97 -19.30
C GLU A 195 -8.28 -5.54 -17.88
N THR A 196 -7.76 -4.76 -16.92
CA THR A 196 -7.37 -5.25 -15.59
C THR A 196 -7.85 -4.33 -14.46
N PHE A 197 -9.17 -4.21 -14.32
CA PHE A 197 -9.76 -3.52 -13.18
C PHE A 197 -9.40 -4.17 -11.85
N SER A 198 -9.37 -3.34 -10.79
CA SER A 198 -9.20 -3.79 -9.41
C SER A 198 -10.38 -4.67 -8.99
N LEU A 199 -10.09 -5.88 -8.47
CA LEU A 199 -11.11 -6.84 -8.03
C LEU A 199 -11.63 -6.56 -6.61
N ILE A 200 -11.05 -5.58 -5.90
CA ILE A 200 -11.48 -5.21 -4.55
C ILE A 200 -12.82 -4.45 -4.65
N ASP A 201 -13.87 -5.14 -4.18
CA ASP A 201 -15.30 -4.79 -4.17
C ASP A 201 -15.68 -3.36 -4.58
N VAL A 202 -16.32 -3.27 -5.76
CA VAL A 202 -16.90 -2.05 -6.33
C VAL A 202 -18.07 -1.54 -5.47
N ARG A 203 -18.83 -2.42 -4.79
CA ARG A 203 -19.98 -2.03 -3.95
C ARG A 203 -19.55 -1.30 -2.67
N GLY A 204 -18.50 -1.79 -2.00
CA GLY A 204 -17.89 -1.08 -0.88
C GLY A 204 -17.39 0.32 -1.25
N ARG A 205 -16.85 0.51 -2.45
CA ARG A 205 -16.45 1.85 -2.95
C ARG A 205 -17.66 2.76 -3.19
N PHE A 206 -18.78 2.23 -3.72
CA PHE A 206 -20.00 3.02 -3.92
C PHE A 206 -20.65 3.46 -2.61
N GLU A 207 -20.69 2.60 -1.57
CA GLU A 207 -21.20 2.99 -0.25
C GLU A 207 -20.32 4.05 0.42
N VAL A 208 -19.00 3.92 0.31
CA VAL A 208 -18.05 4.93 0.81
C VAL A 208 -18.17 6.24 0.01
N ALA A 209 -18.33 6.17 -1.32
CA ALA A 209 -18.49 7.35 -2.18
C ALA A 209 -19.81 8.10 -1.91
N ARG A 210 -20.93 7.40 -1.74
CA ARG A 210 -22.23 7.99 -1.39
C ARG A 210 -22.21 8.66 -0.03
N ASN A 211 -21.44 8.09 0.91
CA ASN A 211 -21.19 8.70 2.21
C ASN A 211 -20.14 9.83 2.16
N SER A 212 -19.23 9.84 1.18
CA SER A 212 -18.13 10.81 1.10
C SER A 212 -18.57 12.27 0.93
N LEU A 213 -19.70 12.53 0.28
CA LEU A 213 -20.25 13.90 0.13
C LEU A 213 -20.70 14.47 1.48
N LEU A 214 -21.35 13.63 2.30
CA LEU A 214 -21.76 13.95 3.68
C LEU A 214 -20.58 13.94 4.67
N TYR A 215 -19.54 13.14 4.41
CA TYR A 215 -18.31 13.08 5.21
C TYR A 215 -17.34 14.24 4.93
N ARG A 216 -17.28 14.75 3.69
CA ARG A 216 -16.47 15.94 3.35
C ARG A 216 -16.97 17.21 4.03
N LEU A 217 -18.28 17.30 4.29
CA LEU A 217 -18.91 18.39 5.04
C LEU A 217 -18.85 18.19 6.56
N ARG A 218 -18.57 16.98 7.05
CA ARG A 218 -18.50 16.69 8.48
C ARG A 218 -17.03 16.59 8.93
N LEU A 219 -16.61 17.58 9.72
CA LEU A 219 -15.52 17.44 10.71
C LEU A 219 -15.74 16.29 11.72
N ARG A 220 -16.85 15.55 11.63
CA ARG A 220 -17.00 14.28 12.33
C ARG A 220 -16.03 13.27 11.71
N CYS A 221 -14.82 13.22 12.26
CA CYS A 221 -14.31 11.93 12.68
C CYS A 221 -15.54 11.23 13.29
N ASN A 222 -15.99 10.10 12.75
CA ASN A 222 -16.96 9.28 13.47
C ASN A 222 -16.23 8.85 14.74
N LEU A 223 -16.24 9.71 15.75
CA LEU A 223 -15.59 9.55 17.03
C LEU A 223 -16.34 8.38 17.64
N ARG A 224 -15.76 7.19 17.46
CA ARG A 224 -16.31 6.02 18.10
C ARG A 224 -16.13 6.19 19.60
N PRO A 225 -17.01 5.59 20.40
CA PRO A 225 -16.80 5.56 21.84
C PRO A 225 -15.39 5.07 22.19
N LEU A 226 -14.70 5.79 23.08
CA LEU A 226 -13.35 5.43 23.56
C LEU A 226 -13.30 4.02 24.15
N GLN A 227 -14.42 3.54 24.72
CA GLN A 227 -14.59 2.19 25.27
C GLN A 227 -14.32 1.05 24.27
N HIS A 228 -14.25 1.35 22.97
CA HIS A 228 -13.89 0.38 21.93
C HIS A 228 -12.39 0.30 21.67
N PHE A 229 -11.56 0.99 22.45
CA PHE A 229 -10.11 1.02 22.30
C PHE A 229 -9.47 0.67 23.64
N GLU A 230 -8.30 0.04 23.60
CA GLU A 230 -7.57 -0.34 24.80
C GLU A 230 -7.18 0.90 25.62
N ASN A 231 -6.89 2.01 24.95
CA ASN A 231 -6.52 3.28 25.58
C ASN A 231 -6.71 4.48 24.63
N PHE A 232 -6.60 5.68 25.20
CA PHE A 232 -6.71 6.94 24.45
C PHE A 232 -5.61 7.13 23.40
N THR A 233 -4.42 6.57 23.61
CA THR A 233 -3.34 6.63 22.62
C THR A 233 -3.69 5.82 21.36
N GLU A 234 -4.24 4.62 21.53
CA GLU A 234 -4.74 3.80 20.42
C GLU A 234 -5.87 4.51 19.68
N TYR A 235 -6.82 5.09 20.41
CA TYR A 235 -7.90 5.89 19.87
C TYR A 235 -7.39 7.01 18.94
N LEU A 236 -6.46 7.82 19.43
CA LEU A 236 -5.88 8.92 18.65
C LEU A 236 -5.13 8.40 17.41
N ARG A 237 -4.34 7.33 17.56
CA ARG A 237 -3.57 6.72 16.46
C ARG A 237 -4.45 6.09 15.38
N ALA A 238 -5.60 5.54 15.76
CA ALA A 238 -6.50 4.84 14.85
C ALA A 238 -7.48 5.79 14.15
N LEU A 239 -8.05 6.76 14.85
CA LEU A 239 -9.15 7.57 14.32
C LEU A 239 -8.80 9.02 14.00
N PHE A 240 -7.90 9.64 14.77
CA PHE A 240 -7.68 11.08 14.70
C PHE A 240 -6.43 11.46 13.90
N LEU A 241 -5.29 10.87 14.25
CA LEU A 241 -4.00 11.17 13.62
C LEU A 241 -4.00 10.95 12.10
N PRO A 242 -4.56 9.84 11.54
CA PRO A 242 -4.53 9.63 10.09
C PRO A 242 -5.13 10.79 9.28
N GLY A 243 -6.27 11.32 9.74
CA GLY A 243 -6.95 12.44 9.08
C GLY A 243 -6.14 13.74 9.13
N ILE A 244 -5.50 14.04 10.25
CA ILE A 244 -4.63 15.22 10.39
C ILE A 244 -3.39 15.08 9.53
N THR A 245 -2.69 13.95 9.66
CA THR A 245 -1.43 13.74 8.92
C THR A 245 -1.67 13.73 7.41
N TRP A 246 -2.78 13.17 6.95
CA TRP A 246 -3.16 13.21 5.53
C TRP A 246 -3.35 14.65 5.04
N ARG A 247 -4.03 15.51 5.80
CA ARG A 247 -4.21 16.93 5.42
C ARG A 247 -2.89 17.67 5.37
N LEU A 248 -2.01 17.44 6.34
CA LEU A 248 -0.65 18.01 6.36
C LEU A 248 0.14 17.57 5.12
N ASP A 249 0.09 16.29 4.77
CA ASP A 249 0.76 15.78 3.58
C ASP A 249 0.16 16.33 2.29
N VAL A 250 -1.16 16.50 2.20
CA VAL A 250 -1.81 17.16 1.05
C VAL A 250 -1.28 18.59 0.86
N ILE A 251 -1.19 19.36 1.94
CA ILE A 251 -0.68 20.75 1.89
C ILE A 251 0.80 20.73 1.45
N ARG A 252 1.62 19.87 2.06
CA ARG A 252 3.06 19.75 1.73
C ARG A 252 3.27 19.33 0.28
N MET A 253 2.51 18.35 -0.22
CA MET A 253 2.66 17.88 -1.60
C MET A 253 2.24 18.92 -2.63
N LYS A 254 1.20 19.72 -2.34
CA LYS A 254 0.84 20.87 -3.19
C LYS A 254 1.99 21.86 -3.29
N LEU A 255 2.58 22.24 -2.14
CA LEU A 255 3.73 23.15 -2.13
C LEU A 255 4.92 22.59 -2.92
N PHE A 256 5.20 21.29 -2.82
CA PHE A 256 6.29 20.66 -3.58
C PHE A 256 6.03 20.51 -5.08
N TYR A 257 4.78 20.58 -5.52
CA TYR A 257 4.46 20.51 -6.95
C TYR A 257 4.66 21.86 -7.64
N PHE A 258 4.42 22.96 -6.93
CA PHE A 258 4.62 24.32 -7.45
C PHE A 258 6.07 24.83 -7.32
N LEU A 259 6.96 24.06 -6.67
CA LEU A 259 8.39 24.37 -6.47
C LEU A 259 9.28 23.37 -7.23
#